data_AF-L8GHR7-F1
#
_entry.id   AF-L8GHR7-F1
#
_cell.length_a   1.000
_cell.length_b   1.000
_cell.length_c   1.000
_cell.angle_alpha   90.00
_cell.angle_beta   90.00
_cell.angle_gamma   90.00
#
_symmetry.space_group_name_H-M   'P 1'
#
loop_
_entity.id
_entity.type
_entity.pdbx_description
1 polymer ?
#
loop_
_entity_poly.entity_id
_entity_poly.type
_entity_poly.pdbx_seq_one_letter_code
_entity_poly.pdbx_strand_id
1 'polypeptide(L)'
;SDHLAFFLLESIFLSLPFDQVQPFVANIFQLVFARIQSSKTLKIMRSFIVFLAFFIGKHGASTVLQAIDNVQPNLFMMVMSSLWLPNIQKVSGLTERKACAIAMIKLLTDCPALLGETYFSLWSKVLAALMAVLELPQDESAPADVVEEEVDVDIAQASHASFETLMHARKKDVDPFKDVDPKKLLAFSLQRLSQAHPGK
;
A
#
# COMPACT_ATOMS: atom_id res chain seq x y z
N SER A 1 -2.34 18.78 2.97
CA SER A 1 -3.21 17.83 2.25
C SER A 1 -2.67 16.40 2.40
N ASP A 2 -3.55 15.41 2.63
CA ASP A 2 -3.19 14.02 3.00
C ASP A 2 -2.26 13.31 2.00
N HIS A 3 -2.35 13.66 0.72
CA HIS A 3 -1.44 13.13 -0.31
C HIS A 3 0.04 13.40 0.02
N LEU A 4 0.35 14.60 0.51
CA LEU A 4 1.72 14.96 0.90
C LEU A 4 2.18 14.18 2.14
N ALA A 5 1.26 13.84 3.05
CA ALA A 5 1.57 13.05 4.23
C ALA A 5 1.94 11.60 3.84
N PHE A 6 1.17 10.96 2.96
CA PHE A 6 1.52 9.62 2.47
C PHE A 6 2.79 9.61 1.62
N PHE A 7 2.99 10.63 0.77
CA PHE A 7 4.23 10.77 0.01
C PHE A 7 5.46 10.94 0.92
N LEU A 8 5.32 11.70 2.02
CA LEU A 8 6.35 11.83 3.03
C LEU A 8 6.62 10.49 3.72
N LEU A 9 5.58 9.76 4.13
CA LEU A 9 5.72 8.43 4.73
C LEU A 9 6.43 7.47 3.77
N GLU A 10 5.99 7.38 2.52
CA GLU A 10 6.65 6.58 1.48
C GLU A 10 8.13 6.95 1.37
N SER A 11 8.46 8.23 1.29
CA SER A 11 9.84 8.71 1.22
C SER A 11 10.69 8.29 2.42
N ILE A 12 10.15 8.38 3.63
CA ILE A 12 10.81 7.97 4.87
C ILE A 12 11.10 6.46 4.84
N PHE A 13 10.06 5.65 4.60
CA PHE A 13 10.19 4.20 4.62
C PHE A 13 11.03 3.67 3.44
N LEU A 14 11.02 4.35 2.29
CA LEU A 14 11.85 4.01 1.12
C LEU A 14 13.29 4.49 1.24
N SER A 15 13.60 5.49 2.07
CA SER A 15 14.97 6.00 2.23
C SER A 15 15.70 5.42 3.44
N LEU A 16 14.97 5.10 4.52
CA LEU A 16 15.60 4.66 5.77
C LEU A 16 15.66 3.12 5.89
N PRO A 17 16.69 2.60 6.58
CA PRO A 17 16.71 1.23 7.11
C PRO A 17 15.55 0.98 8.10
N PHE A 18 15.06 -0.27 8.17
CA PHE A 18 13.88 -0.60 8.99
C PHE A 18 14.10 -0.33 10.49
N ASP A 19 15.27 -0.67 11.00
CA ASP A 19 15.70 -0.53 12.40
C ASP A 19 15.57 0.90 12.92
N GLN A 20 15.76 1.89 12.05
CA GLN A 20 15.62 3.30 12.43
C GLN A 20 14.16 3.76 12.50
N VAL A 21 13.28 3.14 11.70
CA VAL A 21 11.87 3.52 11.63
C VAL A 21 11.01 2.70 12.58
N GLN A 22 11.44 1.46 12.88
CA GLN A 22 10.73 0.48 13.70
C GLN A 22 10.11 1.05 14.99
N PRO A 23 10.80 1.90 15.79
CA PRO A 23 10.22 2.46 17.02
C PRO A 23 8.98 3.32 16.80
N PHE A 24 8.83 3.90 15.60
CA PHE A 24 7.75 4.82 15.25
C PHE A 24 6.61 4.14 14.49
N VAL A 25 6.81 2.93 13.97
CA VAL A 25 5.85 2.27 13.06
C VAL A 25 4.47 2.11 13.69
N ALA A 26 4.39 1.70 14.96
CA ALA A 26 3.11 1.55 15.65
C ALA A 26 2.35 2.88 15.75
N ASN A 27 3.04 3.96 16.14
CA ASN A 27 2.44 5.30 16.23
C ASN A 27 2.01 5.83 14.86
N ILE A 28 2.82 5.58 13.81
CA ILE A 28 2.48 5.95 12.44
C ILE A 28 1.20 5.24 12.00
N PHE A 29 1.09 3.93 12.22
CA PHE A 29 -0.13 3.19 11.89
C PHE A 29 -1.34 3.67 12.69
N GLN A 30 -1.19 3.95 13.98
CA GLN A 30 -2.28 4.53 14.79
C GLN A 30 -2.79 5.85 14.20
N LEU A 31 -1.88 6.77 13.82
CA LEU A 31 -2.25 8.04 13.19
C LEU A 31 -2.94 7.85 11.84
N VAL A 32 -2.40 6.95 11.00
CA VAL A 32 -2.98 6.61 9.69
C VAL A 32 -4.39 6.02 9.85
N PHE A 33 -4.57 5.08 10.78
CA PHE A 33 -5.88 4.47 11.02
C PHE A 33 -6.87 5.44 11.63
N ALA A 34 -6.44 6.30 12.57
CA ALA A 34 -7.28 7.38 13.09
C ALA A 34 -7.73 8.32 11.98
N ARG A 35 -6.84 8.69 11.05
CA ARG A 35 -7.18 9.51 9.88
C ARG A 35 -8.20 8.83 8.98
N ILE A 36 -7.98 7.56 8.63
CA ILE A 36 -8.91 6.75 7.82
C ILE A 36 -10.29 6.65 8.48
N GLN A 37 -10.35 6.48 9.81
CA GLN A 37 -11.60 6.42 10.55
C GLN A 37 -12.32 7.77 10.60
N SER A 38 -11.58 8.87 10.75
CA SER A 38 -12.15 10.22 10.83
C SER A 38 -12.69 10.74 9.49
N SER A 39 -12.04 10.39 8.38
CA SER A 39 -12.40 10.86 7.04
C SER A 39 -12.04 9.80 6.02
N LYS A 40 -12.99 8.91 5.75
CA LYS A 40 -12.78 7.81 4.80
C LYS A 40 -13.09 8.27 3.38
N THR A 41 -12.04 8.62 2.62
CA THR A 41 -12.14 8.96 1.19
C THR A 41 -11.41 7.94 0.33
N LEU A 42 -11.84 7.76 -0.93
CA LEU A 42 -11.15 6.85 -1.87
C LEU A 42 -9.69 7.25 -2.10
N LYS A 43 -9.39 8.56 -2.04
CA LYS A 43 -8.03 9.09 -2.14
C LYS A 43 -7.15 8.59 -0.99
N ILE A 44 -7.59 8.74 0.26
CA ILE A 44 -6.85 8.24 1.43
C ILE A 44 -6.68 6.72 1.36
N MET A 45 -7.71 5.99 0.94
CA MET A 45 -7.67 4.54 0.80
C MET A 45 -6.62 4.09 -0.22
N ARG A 46 -6.59 4.73 -1.41
CA ARG A 46 -5.59 4.44 -2.45
C ARG A 46 -4.18 4.77 -1.97
N SER A 47 -3.96 5.95 -1.39
CA SER A 47 -2.65 6.34 -0.86
C SER A 47 -2.16 5.38 0.22
N PHE A 48 -3.04 4.94 1.12
CA PHE A 48 -2.70 3.96 2.14
C PHE A 48 -2.30 2.60 1.56
N ILE A 49 -3.03 2.11 0.56
CA ILE A 49 -2.71 0.85 -0.13
C ILE A 49 -1.35 0.93 -0.81
N VAL A 50 -1.08 2.03 -1.52
CA VAL A 50 0.20 2.25 -2.22
C VAL A 50 1.36 2.33 -1.22
N PHE A 51 1.21 3.11 -0.15
CA PHE A 51 2.17 3.17 0.95
C PHE A 51 2.47 1.77 1.51
N LEU A 52 1.42 1.00 1.82
CA LEU A 52 1.57 -0.33 2.39
C LEU A 52 2.18 -1.32 1.39
N ALA A 53 1.92 -1.17 0.09
CA ALA A 53 2.55 -1.95 -0.98
C ALA A 53 4.06 -1.70 -1.06
N PHE A 54 4.48 -0.45 -1.05
CA PHE A 54 5.90 -0.09 -1.01
C PHE A 54 6.57 -0.59 0.27
N PHE A 55 5.88 -0.47 1.41
CA PHE A 55 6.39 -0.94 2.69
C PHE A 55 6.63 -2.46 2.68
N ILE A 56 5.66 -3.25 2.22
CA ILE A 56 5.80 -4.70 2.04
C ILE A 56 6.89 -5.04 1.04
N GLY A 57 6.92 -4.35 -0.10
CA GLY A 57 7.87 -4.57 -1.17
C GLY A 57 9.32 -4.38 -0.69
N LYS A 58 9.57 -3.36 0.14
CA LYS A 58 10.91 -3.04 0.66
C LYS A 58 11.29 -3.82 1.92
N HIS A 59 10.40 -3.90 2.91
CA HIS A 59 10.73 -4.41 4.26
C HIS A 59 10.23 -5.84 4.52
N GLY A 60 9.47 -6.41 3.59
CA GLY A 60 8.98 -7.79 3.64
C GLY A 60 7.59 -7.93 4.25
N ALA A 61 6.82 -8.89 3.74
CA ALA A 61 5.43 -9.10 4.13
C ALA A 61 5.27 -9.49 5.61
N SER A 62 6.12 -10.39 6.11
CA SER A 62 6.08 -10.83 7.51
C SER A 62 6.36 -9.69 8.49
N THR A 63 7.33 -8.82 8.19
CA THR A 63 7.67 -7.64 8.99
C THR A 63 6.50 -6.68 9.09
N VAL A 64 5.86 -6.39 7.96
CA VAL A 64 4.73 -5.45 7.91
C VAL A 64 3.50 -6.01 8.61
N LEU A 65 3.21 -7.31 8.44
CA LEU A 65 2.14 -7.98 9.16
C LEU A 65 2.33 -7.85 10.67
N GLN A 66 3.52 -8.22 11.17
CA GLN A 66 3.85 -8.11 12.60
C GLN A 66 3.75 -6.66 13.09
N ALA A 67 4.23 -5.70 12.30
CA ALA A 67 4.15 -4.29 12.67
C ALA A 67 2.71 -3.78 12.81
N ILE A 68 1.79 -4.23 11.95
CA ILE A 68 0.37 -3.89 12.03
C ILE A 68 -0.29 -4.59 13.22
N ASP A 69 -0.04 -5.89 13.40
CA ASP A 69 -0.66 -6.66 14.50
C ASP A 69 -0.13 -6.26 15.89
N ASN A 70 1.06 -5.66 15.98
CA ASN A 70 1.57 -5.06 17.21
C ASN A 70 0.75 -3.85 17.67
N VAL A 71 0.01 -3.18 16.77
CA VAL A 71 -0.92 -2.11 17.15
C VAL A 71 -2.15 -2.71 17.82
N GLN A 72 -2.71 -3.76 17.24
CA GLN A 72 -3.84 -4.52 17.79
C GLN A 72 -3.87 -5.93 17.17
N PRO A 73 -4.16 -6.99 17.94
CA PRO A 73 -4.27 -8.35 17.40
C PRO A 73 -5.27 -8.46 16.25
N ASN A 74 -4.91 -9.19 15.20
CA ASN A 74 -5.71 -9.42 13.98
C ASN A 74 -6.03 -8.15 13.18
N LEU A 75 -5.38 -7.03 13.46
CA LEU A 75 -5.61 -5.78 12.73
C LEU A 75 -5.22 -5.92 11.26
N PHE A 76 -4.20 -6.73 10.95
CA PHE A 76 -3.81 -7.02 9.58
C PHE A 76 -4.94 -7.67 8.77
N MET A 77 -5.72 -8.58 9.40
CA MET A 77 -6.86 -9.21 8.73
C MET A 77 -7.91 -8.18 8.31
N MET A 78 -8.22 -7.25 9.21
CA MET A 78 -9.19 -6.19 8.98
C MET A 78 -8.69 -5.23 7.90
N VAL A 79 -7.41 -4.84 7.94
CA VAL A 79 -6.78 -4.02 6.91
C VAL A 79 -6.91 -4.69 5.53
N MET A 80 -6.57 -5.97 5.41
CA MET A 80 -6.66 -6.66 4.13
C MET A 80 -8.10 -6.81 3.65
N SER A 81 -9.02 -7.19 4.53
CA SER A 81 -10.41 -7.50 4.17
C SER A 81 -11.26 -6.27 3.89
N SER A 82 -11.08 -5.20 4.66
CA SER A 82 -11.95 -4.02 4.64
C SER A 82 -11.33 -2.82 3.94
N LEU A 83 -10.00 -2.77 3.83
CA LEU A 83 -9.29 -1.65 3.23
C LEU A 83 -8.65 -2.03 1.89
N TRP A 84 -7.79 -3.04 1.88
CA TRP A 84 -7.00 -3.40 0.70
C TRP A 84 -7.83 -4.06 -0.41
N LEU A 85 -8.36 -5.27 -0.15
CA LEU A 85 -9.01 -6.10 -1.16
C LEU A 85 -10.18 -5.39 -1.88
N PRO A 86 -11.04 -4.62 -1.20
CA PRO A 86 -12.15 -3.93 -1.88
C PRO A 86 -11.73 -2.77 -2.78
N ASN A 87 -10.51 -2.24 -2.62
CA ASN A 87 -10.09 -0.99 -3.27
C ASN A 87 -8.85 -1.15 -4.17
N ILE A 88 -8.21 -2.33 -4.16
CA ILE A 88 -6.97 -2.55 -4.91
C ILE A 88 -7.11 -2.33 -6.42
N GLN A 89 -8.26 -2.68 -7.01
CA GLN A 89 -8.51 -2.45 -8.44
C GLN A 89 -8.60 -0.97 -8.81
N LYS A 90 -8.93 -0.12 -7.85
CA LYS A 90 -9.06 1.33 -8.02
C LYS A 90 -7.72 2.07 -7.90
N VAL A 91 -6.63 1.35 -7.57
CA VAL A 91 -5.29 1.94 -7.56
C VAL A 91 -4.88 2.28 -8.99
N SER A 92 -4.53 3.55 -9.17
CA SER A 92 -4.08 4.14 -10.40
C SER A 92 -2.57 4.26 -10.45
N GLY A 93 -2.01 4.30 -11.67
CA GLY A 93 -0.58 4.47 -11.90
C GLY A 93 0.15 3.13 -12.09
N LEU A 94 1.08 3.13 -13.05
CA LEU A 94 1.79 1.90 -13.45
C LEU A 94 2.72 1.40 -12.34
N THR A 95 3.44 2.33 -11.70
CA THR A 95 4.38 2.01 -10.61
C THR A 95 3.63 1.51 -9.38
N GLU A 96 2.54 2.16 -9.02
CA GLU A 96 1.71 1.87 -7.85
C GLU A 96 1.02 0.52 -7.99
N ARG A 97 0.40 0.25 -9.15
CA ARG A 97 -0.20 -1.07 -9.45
C ARG A 97 0.86 -2.16 -9.47
N LYS A 98 2.05 -1.88 -10.02
CA LYS A 98 3.17 -2.83 -9.98
C LYS A 98 3.62 -3.13 -8.56
N ALA A 99 3.79 -2.10 -7.71
CA ALA A 99 4.12 -2.26 -6.30
C ALA A 99 3.08 -3.11 -5.57
N CYS A 100 1.79 -2.86 -5.83
CA CYS A 100 0.68 -3.64 -5.29
C CYS A 100 0.77 -5.13 -5.69
N ALA A 101 1.04 -5.42 -6.96
CA ALA A 101 1.22 -6.79 -7.43
C ALA A 101 2.40 -7.48 -6.73
N ILE A 102 3.56 -6.82 -6.65
CA ILE A 102 4.75 -7.34 -5.96
C ILE A 102 4.47 -7.58 -4.47
N ALA A 103 3.78 -6.67 -3.81
CA ALA A 103 3.40 -6.80 -2.40
C ALA A 103 2.48 -8.01 -2.18
N MET A 104 1.47 -8.21 -3.03
CA MET A 104 0.59 -9.38 -2.96
C MET A 104 1.33 -10.68 -3.23
N ILE A 105 2.27 -10.71 -4.17
CA ILE A 105 3.13 -11.90 -4.39
C ILE A 105 3.93 -12.21 -3.12
N LYS A 106 4.59 -11.21 -2.53
CA LYS A 106 5.34 -11.40 -1.27
C LYS A 106 4.45 -11.83 -0.11
N LEU A 107 3.22 -11.34 -0.02
CA LEU A 107 2.24 -11.81 0.95
C LEU A 107 1.92 -13.29 0.77
N LEU A 108 1.72 -13.74 -0.48
CA LEU A 108 1.36 -15.12 -0.77
C LEU A 108 2.52 -16.11 -0.57
N THR A 109 3.76 -15.68 -0.84
CA THR A 109 4.92 -16.60 -0.92
C THR A 109 5.96 -16.43 0.18
N ASP A 110 6.05 -15.24 0.77
CA ASP A 110 7.10 -14.86 1.72
C ASP A 110 6.51 -14.43 3.09
N CYS A 111 5.26 -14.85 3.36
CA CYS A 111 4.58 -14.64 4.63
C CYS A 111 3.98 -15.95 5.15
N PRO A 112 4.73 -16.75 5.94
CA PRO A 112 4.23 -18.02 6.47
C PRO A 112 2.96 -17.88 7.31
N ALA A 113 2.78 -16.73 7.97
CA ALA A 113 1.58 -16.44 8.75
C ALA A 113 0.30 -16.48 7.89
N LEU A 114 0.39 -16.14 6.60
CA LEU A 114 -0.74 -16.19 5.67
C LEU A 114 -1.21 -17.62 5.34
N LEU A 115 -0.34 -18.60 5.53
CA LEU A 115 -0.65 -20.03 5.41
C LEU A 115 -1.12 -20.65 6.72
N GLY A 116 -1.06 -19.90 7.83
CA GLY A 116 -1.57 -20.33 9.13
C GLY A 116 -3.09 -20.23 9.22
N GLU A 117 -3.67 -20.94 10.19
CA GLU A 117 -5.14 -21.05 10.37
C GLU A 117 -5.84 -19.69 10.48
N THR A 118 -5.21 -18.72 11.14
CA THR A 118 -5.73 -17.36 11.31
C THR A 118 -5.99 -16.69 9.97
N TYR A 119 -5.01 -16.70 9.06
CA TYR A 119 -5.03 -15.91 7.83
C TYR A 119 -5.30 -16.72 6.57
N PHE A 120 -5.48 -18.03 6.68
CA PHE A 120 -5.64 -18.94 5.54
C PHE A 120 -6.75 -18.49 4.56
N SER A 121 -7.86 -17.98 5.10
CA SER A 121 -8.98 -17.47 4.29
C SER A 121 -8.64 -16.22 3.45
N LEU A 122 -7.56 -15.50 3.77
CA LEU A 122 -7.06 -14.38 2.98
C LEU A 122 -6.24 -14.85 1.80
N TRP A 123 -5.54 -15.98 1.89
CA TRP A 123 -4.59 -16.40 0.86
C TRP A 123 -5.26 -16.52 -0.51
N SER A 124 -6.40 -17.23 -0.58
CA SER A 124 -7.17 -17.38 -1.83
C SER A 124 -7.73 -16.05 -2.35
N LYS A 125 -8.17 -15.16 -1.44
CA LYS A 125 -8.70 -13.83 -1.79
C LYS A 125 -7.61 -12.91 -2.34
N VAL A 126 -6.42 -12.93 -1.74
CA VAL A 126 -5.25 -12.18 -2.19
C VAL A 126 -4.78 -12.69 -3.55
N LEU A 127 -4.76 -14.00 -3.76
CA LEU A 127 -4.43 -14.57 -5.08
C LEU A 127 -5.44 -14.14 -6.15
N ALA A 128 -6.74 -14.22 -5.88
CA ALA A 128 -7.78 -13.77 -6.81
C ALA A 128 -7.64 -12.27 -7.14
N ALA A 129 -7.39 -11.44 -6.12
CA ALA A 129 -7.16 -10.01 -6.32
C ALA A 129 -5.88 -9.72 -7.11
N LEU A 130 -4.80 -10.48 -6.89
CA LEU A 130 -3.57 -10.37 -7.66
C LEU A 130 -3.80 -10.69 -9.14
N MET A 131 -4.51 -11.79 -9.43
CA MET A 131 -4.86 -12.14 -10.81
C MET A 131 -5.67 -11.02 -11.48
N ALA A 132 -6.64 -10.45 -10.76
CA ALA A 132 -7.38 -9.30 -11.25
C ALA A 132 -6.47 -8.09 -11.52
N VAL A 133 -5.51 -7.76 -10.64
CA VAL A 133 -4.61 -6.61 -10.84
C VAL A 133 -3.70 -6.80 -12.07
N LEU A 134 -3.27 -8.04 -12.33
CA LEU A 134 -2.36 -8.38 -13.42
C LEU A 134 -3.04 -8.49 -14.79
N GLU A 135 -4.32 -8.89 -14.82
CA GLU A 135 -5.04 -9.20 -16.07
C GLU A 135 -6.14 -8.19 -16.40
N LEU A 136 -6.68 -7.46 -15.42
CA LEU A 136 -7.72 -6.46 -15.63
C LEU A 136 -7.15 -5.03 -15.59
N PRO A 137 -7.75 -4.10 -16.36
CA PRO A 137 -7.43 -2.68 -16.25
C PRO A 137 -7.83 -2.12 -14.88
N GLN A 138 -7.44 -0.88 -14.62
CA GLN A 138 -7.89 -0.14 -13.45
C GLN A 138 -9.43 -0.01 -13.45
N ASP A 139 -10.02 -0.15 -12.27
CA ASP A 139 -11.42 0.17 -12.05
C ASP A 139 -11.60 1.69 -11.94
N GLU A 140 -12.22 2.29 -12.96
CA GLU A 140 -12.53 3.71 -13.06
C GLU A 140 -13.97 4.05 -12.64
N SER A 141 -14.70 3.10 -12.04
CA SER A 141 -16.08 3.34 -11.55
C SER A 141 -16.16 4.37 -10.41
N ALA A 142 -15.03 4.68 -9.78
CA ALA A 142 -14.92 5.81 -8.88
C ALA A 142 -14.81 7.10 -9.70
N PRO A 143 -15.59 8.15 -9.41
CA PRO A 143 -15.38 9.45 -10.05
C PRO A 143 -13.91 9.81 -9.92
N ALA A 144 -13.26 10.13 -11.04
CA ALA A 144 -11.94 10.75 -11.03
C ALA A 144 -12.02 11.85 -9.99
N ASP A 145 -11.16 11.80 -8.97
CA ASP A 145 -11.18 12.75 -7.86
C ASP A 145 -11.33 14.11 -8.49
N VAL A 146 -12.55 14.68 -8.45
CA VAL A 146 -12.70 16.11 -8.52
C VAL A 146 -11.78 16.50 -7.42
N VAL A 147 -10.72 17.21 -7.81
CA VAL A 147 -9.92 17.94 -6.86
C VAL A 147 -10.97 18.84 -6.24
N GLU A 148 -11.58 18.38 -5.15
CA GLU A 148 -12.09 19.26 -4.14
C GLU A 148 -10.81 20.00 -3.75
N GLU A 149 -10.54 21.07 -4.49
CA GLU A 149 -10.20 22.32 -3.85
C GLU A 149 -11.16 22.35 -2.67
N GLU A 150 -10.66 21.93 -1.52
CA GLU A 150 -11.24 22.31 -0.25
C GLU A 150 -11.30 23.83 -0.33
N VAL A 151 -12.40 24.36 -0.85
CA VAL A 151 -12.78 25.74 -0.62
C VAL A 151 -13.12 25.71 0.85
N ASP A 152 -12.07 25.88 1.65
CA ASP A 152 -12.16 26.12 3.07
C ASP A 152 -12.84 27.48 3.20
N VAL A 153 -14.18 27.47 3.17
CA VAL A 153 -15.03 28.62 3.43
C VAL A 153 -14.95 28.89 4.95
N ASP A 154 -13.75 29.25 5.42
CA ASP A 154 -13.50 29.97 6.67
C ASP A 154 -12.02 30.39 6.88
N ILE A 155 -11.19 30.41 5.83
CA ILE A 155 -9.86 31.09 5.86
C ILE A 155 -9.86 32.31 4.93
N ALA A 156 -10.88 33.15 5.05
CA ALA A 156 -10.84 34.48 4.45
C ALA A 156 -10.10 35.47 5.37
N GLN A 157 -8.85 35.20 5.81
CA GLN A 157 -7.99 36.24 6.42
C GLN A 157 -6.50 35.93 6.71
N ALA A 158 -5.91 34.82 6.27
CA ALA A 158 -4.48 34.57 6.52
C ALA A 158 -3.70 34.21 5.24
N SER A 159 -2.98 35.20 4.72
CA SER A 159 -1.77 35.11 3.88
C SER A 159 -1.68 33.90 2.92
N HIS A 160 -2.06 34.11 1.66
CA HIS A 160 -1.77 33.17 0.57
C HIS A 160 -0.26 33.06 0.31
N ALA A 161 0.40 32.09 0.95
CA ALA A 161 1.67 31.57 0.45
C ALA A 161 1.37 30.63 -0.72
N SER A 162 1.37 31.16 -1.94
CA SER A 162 1.33 30.33 -3.15
C SER A 162 2.66 29.59 -3.27
N PHE A 163 2.65 28.26 -3.18
CA PHE A 163 3.85 27.45 -3.44
C PHE A 163 4.11 27.44 -4.95
N GLU A 164 5.05 28.26 -5.41
CA GLU A 164 5.55 28.19 -6.78
C GLU A 164 6.32 26.88 -6.98
N THR A 165 5.77 25.98 -7.79
CA THR A 165 6.45 24.73 -8.13
C THR A 165 7.55 25.04 -9.14
N LEU A 166 8.82 24.85 -8.76
CA LEU A 166 9.96 25.00 -9.67
C LEU A 166 9.86 23.99 -10.82
N MET A 167 9.41 24.46 -11.98
CA MET A 167 9.15 23.64 -13.17
C MET A 167 10.38 22.84 -13.65
N HIS A 168 11.58 23.29 -13.33
CA HIS A 168 12.86 22.67 -13.73
C HIS A 168 13.52 21.79 -12.67
N ALA A 169 12.99 21.72 -11.44
CA ALA A 169 13.55 20.95 -10.34
C ALA A 169 12.63 19.80 -9.87
N ARG A 170 11.76 19.30 -10.75
CA ARG A 170 10.91 18.14 -10.45
C ARG A 170 11.80 16.92 -10.21
N LYS A 171 11.76 16.39 -8.99
CA LYS A 171 12.39 15.10 -8.66
C LYS A 171 11.71 14.03 -9.50
N LYS A 172 12.49 13.25 -10.26
CA LYS A 172 11.94 12.15 -11.04
C LYS A 172 11.39 11.10 -10.07
N ASP A 173 10.13 10.71 -10.22
CA ASP A 173 9.60 9.57 -9.46
C ASP A 173 10.43 8.34 -9.81
N VAL A 174 11.16 7.84 -8.80
CA VAL A 174 12.02 6.67 -8.95
C VAL A 174 11.22 5.46 -8.53
N ASP A 175 10.86 4.64 -9.51
CA ASP A 175 10.26 3.35 -9.27
C ASP A 175 11.27 2.42 -8.54
N PRO A 176 11.01 2.07 -7.26
CA PRO A 176 11.92 1.23 -6.48
C PRO A 176 11.96 -0.22 -6.98
N PHE A 177 11.04 -0.61 -7.86
CA PHE A 177 10.92 -1.96 -8.43
C PHE A 177 11.13 -1.98 -9.94
N LYS A 178 11.85 -1.01 -10.50
CA LYS A 178 12.06 -0.86 -11.95
C LYS A 178 12.49 -2.15 -12.67
N ASP A 179 13.30 -2.98 -12.03
CA ASP A 179 13.88 -4.20 -12.63
C ASP A 179 13.04 -5.46 -12.41
N VAL A 180 11.87 -5.34 -11.75
CA VAL A 180 11.01 -6.46 -11.39
C VAL A 180 9.81 -6.56 -12.33
N ASP A 181 9.69 -7.71 -13.00
CA ASP A 181 8.48 -8.11 -13.74
C ASP A 181 7.56 -8.93 -12.82
N PRO A 182 6.36 -8.43 -12.47
CA PRO A 182 5.45 -9.13 -11.56
C PRO A 182 5.01 -10.50 -12.05
N LYS A 183 4.84 -10.71 -13.37
CA LYS A 183 4.37 -12.00 -13.89
C LYS A 183 5.46 -13.06 -13.75
N LYS A 184 6.71 -12.69 -14.05
CA LYS A 184 7.88 -13.57 -13.84
C LYS A 184 8.10 -13.84 -12.36
N LEU A 185 8.00 -12.81 -11.51
CA LEU A 185 8.13 -12.95 -10.06
C LEU A 185 7.07 -13.91 -9.52
N LEU A 186 5.81 -13.76 -9.93
CA LEU A 186 4.71 -14.65 -9.52
C LEU A 186 5.00 -16.11 -9.87
N ALA A 187 5.38 -16.38 -11.12
CA ALA A 187 5.66 -17.75 -11.58
C ALA A 187 6.80 -18.39 -10.77
N PHE A 188 7.92 -17.68 -10.59
CA PHE A 188 9.07 -18.20 -9.84
C PHE A 188 8.75 -18.39 -8.35
N SER A 189 8.09 -17.42 -7.72
CA SER A 189 7.77 -17.47 -6.30
C SER A 189 6.75 -18.57 -5.98
N LEU A 190 5.75 -18.79 -6.85
CA LEU A 190 4.80 -19.91 -6.69
C LEU A 190 5.46 -21.27 -6.90
N GLN A 191 6.35 -21.40 -7.90
CA GLN A 191 7.11 -22.63 -8.10
C GLN A 191 7.91 -22.97 -6.85
N ARG A 192 8.62 -21.98 -6.28
CA ARG A 192 9.39 -22.15 -5.04
C ARG A 192 8.50 -22.52 -3.86
N LEU A 193 7.34 -21.86 -3.72
CA LEU A 193 6.38 -22.15 -2.65
C LEU A 193 5.84 -23.60 -2.75
N SER A 194 5.47 -24.03 -3.96
CA SER A 194 4.97 -25.38 -4.22
C SER A 194 6.01 -26.45 -3.92
N GLN A 195 7.29 -26.20 -4.24
CA GLN A 195 8.40 -27.09 -3.88
C GLN A 195 8.63 -27.15 -2.37
N ALA A 196 8.49 -26.04 -1.67
CA ALA A 196 8.65 -25.96 -0.21
C ALA A 196 7.47 -26.61 0.55
N HIS A 197 6.27 -26.60 -0.02
CA HIS A 197 5.06 -27.18 0.56
C HIS A 197 4.32 -28.10 -0.42
N PRO A 198 4.88 -29.28 -0.75
CA PRO A 198 4.23 -30.18 -1.69
C PRO A 198 2.85 -30.64 -1.17
N GLY A 199 1.81 -30.50 -1.98
CA GLY A 199 0.46 -31.00 -1.68
C GLY A 199 -0.39 -30.12 -0.75
N LYS A 200 0.05 -28.89 -0.47
CA LYS A 200 -0.75 -27.82 0.15
C LYS A 200 -0.96 -26.69 -0.86
#